data_AF-A0A520J6H8-F1
#
_entry.id   AF-A0A520J6H8-F1
#
_cell.length_a   1.000
_cell.length_b   1.000
_cell.length_c   1.000
_cell.angle_alpha   90.00
_cell.angle_beta   90.00
_cell.angle_gamma   90.00
#
_symmetry.space_group_name_H-M   'P 1'
#
loop_
_entity.id
_entity.type
_entity.pdbx_description
1 polymer ?
#
loop_
_entity_poly.entity_id
_entity_poly.type
_entity_poly.pdbx_seq_one_letter_code
_entity_poly.pdbx_strand_id
1 'polypeptide(L)'
;MSYKMRSLIFAWFASLCWIQWSNDINVLQLISLLVDKATTKADVVIADRSLTNEFYMRLEGEIAGQPVVMNLHRDSSEFYGNYYYKGSWLKLSEVNSETKGTYILSEEGLNPSTSTVFLHLRWTGEGFVGRLTDEGKNKSYALALHETYPPGSARFTQGFYHKSAKRKKQDQENLKVEFQSQYVFPKDLSGRNGWLDGMLRDIQGIDRNLPWASGVAKRGDRNIKMLLSYLPEDPLADGSVNYSNYFDMSKNTILYNERSFVVLERQFSTYVGGAHPHSSSTMLCLDLLSQRQLRLSDIITPDARLSSILEACFREQYGLKKGQSLTKILFKTRIQPNDNFFFNDRGLAFRYNASEIAPYGEGELTVFIPLSKISRFLKPKFLSRLSIKR
;
A
#
# COMPACT_ATOMS: atom_id res chain seq x y z
N MET A 1 -34.46 44.62 15.14
CA MET A 1 -35.73 44.91 15.84
C MET A 1 -36.47 43.59 15.99
N SER A 2 -36.43 42.91 17.15
CA SER A 2 -37.20 43.18 18.38
C SER A 2 -38.68 42.81 18.21
N TYR A 3 -39.07 41.58 18.62
CA TYR A 3 -39.90 41.27 19.82
C TYR A 3 -41.41 41.17 19.46
N LYS A 4 -42.31 40.38 20.08
CA LYS A 4 -42.41 39.51 21.29
C LYS A 4 -43.75 38.74 21.08
N MET A 5 -43.85 37.41 21.12
CA MET A 5 -43.98 36.52 22.29
C MET A 5 -45.33 36.59 23.04
N ARG A 6 -45.87 35.38 23.35
CA ARG A 6 -46.62 34.91 24.56
C ARG A 6 -48.05 34.34 24.27
N SER A 7 -48.55 33.25 24.86
CA SER A 7 -48.02 32.26 25.83
C SER A 7 -49.14 31.28 26.36
N LEU A 8 -48.77 30.03 26.71
CA LEU A 8 -49.21 29.20 27.90
C LEU A 8 -50.69 28.64 27.94
N ILE A 9 -51.12 27.50 28.56
CA ILE A 9 -50.57 26.30 29.25
C ILE A 9 -51.75 25.37 29.73
N PHE A 10 -51.54 24.03 29.79
CA PHE A 10 -52.08 22.97 30.72
C PHE A 10 -53.61 22.65 30.80
N ALA A 11 -54.14 21.46 31.17
CA ALA A 11 -53.63 20.12 31.55
C ALA A 11 -54.77 19.05 31.60
N TRP A 12 -54.34 17.79 31.80
CA TRP A 12 -54.96 16.47 32.08
C TRP A 12 -56.25 16.42 32.95
N PHE A 13 -57.10 15.36 33.01
CA PHE A 13 -56.84 13.93 33.36
C PHE A 13 -58.10 13.02 33.17
N ALA A 14 -57.88 11.69 33.08
CA ALA A 14 -58.73 10.56 33.57
C ALA A 14 -60.04 10.21 32.80
N SER A 15 -60.49 8.96 32.58
CA SER A 15 -60.14 7.60 33.06
C SER A 15 -60.93 6.53 32.27
N LEU A 16 -60.37 5.29 32.19
CA LEU A 16 -60.97 3.92 32.13
C LEU A 16 -62.27 3.64 31.33
N CYS A 17 -62.54 2.49 30.71
CA CYS A 17 -61.87 1.27 30.26
C CYS A 17 -62.96 0.42 29.54
N TRP A 18 -62.52 -0.60 28.78
CA TRP A 18 -63.24 -1.81 28.32
C TRP A 18 -63.87 -1.87 26.89
N ILE A 19 -63.05 -2.41 25.98
CA ILE A 19 -63.29 -3.53 25.03
C ILE A 19 -64.30 -3.36 23.88
N GLN A 20 -63.80 -3.31 22.63
CA GLN A 20 -63.91 -4.41 21.65
C GLN A 20 -62.95 -4.25 20.43
N TRP A 21 -62.52 -5.39 19.89
CA TRP A 21 -61.41 -5.65 18.95
C TRP A 21 -61.57 -5.20 17.49
N SER A 22 -60.45 -4.81 16.84
CA SER A 22 -59.94 -5.45 15.61
C SER A 22 -58.52 -5.00 15.23
N ASN A 23 -57.58 -5.95 15.25
CA ASN A 23 -56.34 -6.12 14.47
C ASN A 23 -55.59 -4.91 13.89
N ASP A 24 -54.39 -4.65 14.44
CA ASP A 24 -53.17 -4.34 13.67
C ASP A 24 -51.93 -4.62 14.54
N ILE A 25 -51.35 -5.81 14.38
CA ILE A 25 -50.08 -6.22 15.02
C ILE A 25 -48.94 -5.95 14.04
N ASN A 26 -47.96 -5.21 14.54
CA ASN A 26 -46.70 -4.82 13.93
C ASN A 26 -45.98 -6.00 13.24
N VAL A 27 -45.78 -5.89 11.93
CA VAL A 27 -45.05 -6.85 11.07
C VAL A 27 -43.58 -7.05 11.50
N LEU A 28 -43.05 -6.21 12.38
CA LEU A 28 -41.69 -6.34 12.92
C LEU A 28 -41.56 -7.28 14.14
N GLN A 29 -42.67 -7.77 14.72
CA GLN A 29 -42.64 -8.66 15.87
C GLN A 29 -42.96 -10.14 15.55
N LEU A 30 -43.28 -10.46 14.29
CA LEU A 30 -43.54 -11.84 13.84
C LEU A 30 -42.32 -12.53 13.18
N ILE A 31 -41.24 -11.82 12.88
CA ILE A 31 -40.03 -12.43 12.31
C ILE A 31 -39.14 -13.07 13.40
N SER A 32 -39.28 -12.67 14.68
CA SER A 32 -38.49 -13.26 15.78
C SER A 32 -39.10 -14.51 16.41
N LEU A 33 -40.20 -15.07 15.89
CA LEU A 33 -40.91 -16.20 16.50
C LEU A 33 -41.15 -17.41 15.57
N LEU A 34 -40.54 -17.45 14.38
CA LEU A 34 -40.67 -18.58 13.44
C LEU A 34 -39.35 -19.23 12.99
N VAL A 35 -38.25 -19.05 13.73
CA VAL A 35 -36.96 -19.74 13.46
C VAL A 35 -36.53 -20.71 14.57
N ASP A 36 -37.44 -21.08 15.47
CA ASP A 36 -37.20 -22.18 16.41
C ASP A 36 -38.15 -23.35 16.15
N LYS A 37 -37.77 -24.18 15.17
CA LYS A 37 -37.77 -25.63 15.32
C LYS A 37 -37.07 -26.32 14.15
N ALA A 38 -36.12 -27.18 14.52
CA ALA A 38 -35.44 -28.18 13.71
C ALA A 38 -34.39 -27.67 12.72
N THR A 39 -33.18 -27.42 13.21
CA THR A 39 -31.96 -28.18 12.83
C THR A 39 -30.77 -27.69 13.66
N THR A 40 -29.97 -28.65 14.14
CA THR A 40 -28.79 -28.48 14.99
C THR A 40 -27.84 -27.39 14.49
N LYS A 41 -27.82 -26.24 15.16
CA LYS A 41 -26.76 -25.24 15.07
C LYS A 41 -25.58 -25.70 15.92
N ALA A 42 -24.46 -25.98 15.26
CA ALA A 42 -23.18 -25.68 15.88
C ALA A 42 -23.13 -24.16 16.06
N ASP A 43 -22.96 -23.69 17.29
CA ASP A 43 -22.78 -22.29 17.60
C ASP A 43 -21.51 -21.79 16.89
N VAL A 44 -21.69 -21.12 15.75
CA VAL A 44 -20.65 -20.26 15.19
C VAL A 44 -20.64 -19.03 16.08
N VAL A 45 -19.72 -19.04 17.05
CA VAL A 45 -19.29 -17.83 17.75
C VAL A 45 -18.70 -16.90 16.70
N ILE A 46 -19.50 -15.96 16.20
CA ILE A 46 -19.01 -14.83 15.40
C ILE A 46 -18.23 -13.96 16.39
N ALA A 47 -16.92 -14.17 16.46
CA ALA A 47 -16.05 -13.27 17.20
C ALA A 47 -16.11 -11.89 16.52
N ASP A 48 -16.64 -10.89 17.23
CA ASP A 48 -16.49 -9.49 16.88
C ASP A 48 -15.01 -9.10 16.98
N ARG A 49 -14.25 -9.44 15.93
CA ARG A 49 -12.84 -9.11 15.84
C ARG A 49 -12.73 -7.69 15.33
N SER A 50 -12.45 -6.74 16.21
CA SER A 50 -12.12 -5.37 15.81
C SER A 50 -10.92 -5.35 14.87
N LEU A 51 -10.94 -4.50 13.84
CA LEU A 51 -9.79 -4.30 12.96
C LEU A 51 -8.63 -3.69 13.76
N THR A 52 -7.44 -4.29 13.68
CA THR A 52 -6.26 -3.75 14.35
C THR A 52 -5.77 -2.47 13.65
N ASN A 53 -5.09 -1.60 14.40
CA ASN A 53 -4.48 -0.40 13.85
C ASN A 53 -3.14 -0.68 13.15
N GLU A 54 -2.56 -1.86 13.36
CA GLU A 54 -1.33 -2.29 12.71
C GLU A 54 -1.50 -3.70 12.12
N PHE A 55 -1.32 -3.84 10.81
CA PHE A 55 -1.33 -5.13 10.12
C PHE A 55 -0.75 -5.08 8.72
N TYR A 56 -0.36 -6.26 8.23
CA TYR A 56 -0.35 -6.58 6.82
C TYR A 56 -1.36 -7.71 6.58
N MET A 57 -2.21 -7.55 5.57
CA MET A 57 -3.16 -8.55 5.12
C MET A 57 -2.95 -8.83 3.64
N ARG A 58 -2.88 -10.13 3.32
CA ARG A 58 -3.08 -10.60 1.96
C ARG A 58 -4.54 -10.96 1.81
N LEU A 59 -5.22 -10.28 0.90
CA LEU A 59 -6.65 -10.41 0.66
C LEU A 59 -6.90 -10.98 -0.74
N GLU A 60 -7.88 -11.86 -0.86
CA GLU A 60 -8.37 -12.40 -2.13
C GLU A 60 -9.88 -12.19 -2.25
N GLY A 61 -10.34 -12.00 -3.48
CA GLY A 61 -11.76 -11.94 -3.77
C GLY A 61 -12.01 -11.37 -5.16
N GLU A 62 -13.13 -10.67 -5.31
CA GLU A 62 -13.53 -10.12 -6.60
C GLU A 62 -13.85 -8.63 -6.51
N ILE A 63 -13.48 -7.91 -7.57
CA ILE A 63 -13.92 -6.55 -7.84
C ILE A 63 -14.48 -6.54 -9.26
N ALA A 64 -15.74 -6.13 -9.42
CA ALA A 64 -16.43 -6.17 -10.72
C ALA A 64 -16.41 -7.56 -11.40
N GLY A 65 -16.49 -8.65 -10.61
CA GLY A 65 -16.43 -10.03 -11.10
C GLY A 65 -15.04 -10.44 -11.64
N GLN A 66 -14.00 -9.65 -11.37
CA GLN A 66 -12.62 -10.00 -11.69
C GLN A 66 -11.89 -10.44 -10.43
N PRO A 67 -11.19 -11.59 -10.45
CA PRO A 67 -10.41 -12.03 -9.30
C PRO A 67 -9.27 -11.05 -9.06
N VAL A 68 -9.11 -10.66 -7.80
CA VAL A 68 -8.06 -9.74 -7.35
C VAL A 68 -7.29 -10.34 -6.19
N VAL A 69 -6.00 -9.99 -6.13
CA VAL A 69 -5.17 -10.18 -4.95
C VAL A 69 -4.74 -8.80 -4.48
N MET A 70 -4.99 -8.52 -3.21
CA MET A 70 -4.63 -7.26 -2.57
C MET A 70 -3.64 -7.50 -1.44
N ASN A 71 -2.62 -6.66 -1.38
CA ASN A 71 -1.64 -6.58 -0.31
C ASN A 71 -1.91 -5.27 0.43
N LEU A 72 -2.68 -5.35 1.52
CA LEU A 72 -3.10 -4.20 2.29
C LEU A 72 -2.26 -4.08 3.56
N HIS A 73 -1.74 -2.90 3.80
CA HIS A 73 -1.03 -2.52 5.00
C HIS A 73 -1.81 -1.45 5.74
N ARG A 74 -1.70 -1.46 7.06
CA ARG A 74 -2.11 -0.36 7.92
C ARG A 74 -1.13 -0.25 9.06
N ASP A 75 -0.48 0.89 9.23
CA ASP A 75 0.29 1.16 10.44
C ASP A 75 -0.41 2.22 11.30
N SER A 76 0.24 2.67 12.37
CA SER A 76 -0.32 3.70 13.24
C SER A 76 -0.63 5.04 12.55
N SER A 77 -0.13 5.25 11.32
CA SER A 77 -0.31 6.48 10.56
C SER A 77 -1.38 6.37 9.47
N GLU A 78 -1.34 5.34 8.62
CA GLU A 78 -2.20 5.27 7.44
C GLU A 78 -2.43 3.84 6.92
N PHE A 79 -3.49 3.68 6.11
CA PHE A 79 -3.60 2.57 5.16
C PHE A 79 -2.78 2.84 3.90
N TYR A 80 -2.12 1.79 3.41
CA TYR A 80 -1.44 1.80 2.13
C TYR A 80 -1.34 0.40 1.57
N GLY A 81 -1.04 0.28 0.29
CA GLY A 81 -0.80 -1.03 -0.28
C GLY A 81 -0.94 -1.04 -1.78
N ASN A 82 -1.33 -2.19 -2.29
CA ASN A 82 -1.56 -2.38 -3.70
C ASN A 82 -2.51 -3.54 -3.93
N TYR A 83 -3.06 -3.59 -5.11
CA TYR A 83 -3.67 -4.79 -5.65
C TYR A 83 -3.38 -4.88 -7.14
N TYR A 84 -3.69 -6.01 -7.75
CA TYR A 84 -3.59 -6.17 -9.19
C TYR A 84 -4.74 -7.02 -9.72
N TYR A 85 -5.21 -6.66 -10.90
CA TYR A 85 -6.15 -7.45 -11.67
C TYR A 85 -5.78 -7.36 -13.15
N LYS A 86 -5.54 -8.51 -13.79
CA LYS A 86 -5.22 -8.61 -15.23
C LYS A 86 -4.10 -7.68 -15.74
N GLY A 87 -3.11 -7.31 -14.92
CA GLY A 87 -2.06 -6.41 -15.38
C GLY A 87 -1.08 -5.97 -14.28
N SER A 88 -0.71 -4.70 -14.34
CA SER A 88 0.19 -4.07 -13.37
C SER A 88 -0.46 -3.90 -11.99
N TRP A 89 0.34 -3.48 -11.01
CA TRP A 89 -0.10 -3.03 -9.70
C TRP A 89 -0.84 -1.71 -9.78
N LEU A 90 -1.85 -1.61 -8.92
CA LEU A 90 -2.59 -0.42 -8.61
C LEU A 90 -2.29 -0.09 -7.15
N LYS A 91 -1.66 1.06 -6.92
CA LYS A 91 -1.30 1.54 -5.60
C LYS A 91 -2.55 2.00 -4.87
N LEU A 92 -2.61 1.71 -3.58
CA LEU A 92 -3.66 2.17 -2.68
C LEU A 92 -3.06 3.14 -1.66
N SER A 93 -3.73 4.29 -1.48
CA SER A 93 -3.36 5.27 -0.46
C SER A 93 -4.62 5.70 0.30
N GLU A 94 -4.51 5.88 1.61
CA GLU A 94 -5.65 6.36 2.41
C GLU A 94 -6.06 7.78 2.00
N VAL A 95 -7.37 8.00 1.97
CA VAL A 95 -7.96 9.33 1.91
C VAL A 95 -8.46 9.67 3.32
N ASN A 96 -8.07 10.84 3.84
CA ASN A 96 -8.45 11.33 5.18
C ASN A 96 -9.95 11.67 5.26
N SER A 97 -10.81 10.65 5.14
CA SER A 97 -12.26 10.74 5.11
C SER A 97 -12.89 9.45 5.65
N GLU A 98 -12.49 9.02 6.85
CA GLU A 98 -13.22 7.93 7.52
C GLU A 98 -14.65 8.41 7.84
N THR A 99 -15.64 7.70 7.31
CA THR A 99 -17.05 7.98 7.58
C THR A 99 -17.71 6.72 8.13
N LYS A 100 -18.10 6.75 9.41
CA LYS A 100 -18.92 5.71 10.05
C LYS A 100 -18.35 4.28 9.88
N GLY A 101 -17.05 4.08 10.12
CA GLY A 101 -16.40 2.77 10.00
C GLY A 101 -16.19 2.27 8.55
N THR A 102 -16.22 3.19 7.58
CA THR A 102 -15.82 2.95 6.19
C THR A 102 -14.47 3.61 5.95
N TYR A 103 -13.49 2.81 5.54
CA TYR A 103 -12.17 3.25 5.12
C TYR A 103 -12.20 3.56 3.62
N ILE A 104 -11.65 4.71 3.21
CA ILE A 104 -11.64 5.13 1.81
C ILE A 104 -10.20 5.18 1.33
N LEU A 105 -9.89 4.38 0.31
CA LEU A 105 -8.57 4.35 -0.32
C LEU A 105 -8.67 4.86 -1.75
N SER A 106 -7.77 5.74 -2.16
CA SER A 106 -7.59 6.10 -3.56
C SER A 106 -6.76 5.05 -4.28
N GLU A 107 -7.08 4.84 -5.55
CA GLU A 107 -6.35 3.95 -6.43
C GLU A 107 -5.54 4.75 -7.46
N GLU A 108 -4.27 4.37 -7.62
CA GLU A 108 -3.37 4.97 -8.60
C GLU A 108 -2.66 3.88 -9.41
N GLY A 109 -2.83 3.91 -10.73
CA GLY A 109 -2.11 3.03 -11.66
C GLY A 109 -0.78 3.63 -12.14
N LEU A 110 -0.02 2.85 -12.92
CA LEU A 110 1.25 3.32 -13.50
C LEU A 110 1.09 4.47 -14.50
N ASN A 111 -0.06 4.53 -15.17
CA ASN A 111 -0.41 5.63 -16.05
C ASN A 111 -1.39 6.52 -15.29
N PRO A 112 -1.21 7.86 -15.32
CA PRO A 112 -2.19 8.78 -14.78
C PRO A 112 -3.54 8.49 -15.44
N SER A 113 -4.46 7.89 -14.69
CA SER A 113 -5.84 7.73 -15.15
C SER A 113 -6.47 9.12 -15.18
N THR A 114 -7.30 9.40 -16.18
CA THR A 114 -8.15 10.59 -16.15
C THR A 114 -9.31 10.43 -15.17
N SER A 115 -9.56 9.22 -14.67
CA SER A 115 -10.61 8.95 -13.70
C SER A 115 -10.05 8.70 -12.29
N THR A 116 -10.65 9.38 -11.32
CA THR A 116 -10.42 9.13 -9.90
C THR A 116 -11.17 7.88 -9.49
N VAL A 117 -10.44 6.91 -8.91
CA VAL A 117 -10.99 5.64 -8.46
C VAL A 117 -10.79 5.51 -6.95
N PHE A 118 -11.84 5.11 -6.24
CA PHE A 118 -11.83 4.91 -4.79
C PHE A 118 -12.38 3.54 -4.40
N LEU A 119 -11.76 2.94 -3.38
CA LEU A 119 -12.26 1.76 -2.70
C LEU A 119 -12.86 2.18 -1.36
N HIS A 120 -14.14 1.88 -1.17
CA HIS A 120 -14.87 2.09 0.08
C HIS A 120 -14.96 0.76 0.80
N LEU A 121 -14.20 0.59 1.88
CA LEU A 121 -13.98 -0.68 2.56
C LEU A 121 -14.61 -0.67 3.96
N ARG A 122 -15.40 -1.69 4.26
CA ARG A 122 -15.94 -1.95 5.59
C ARG A 122 -15.48 -3.31 6.09
N TRP A 123 -14.89 -3.30 7.27
CA TRP A 123 -14.38 -4.51 7.92
C TRP A 123 -15.52 -5.45 8.34
N THR A 124 -15.31 -6.76 8.18
CA THR A 124 -16.30 -7.81 8.52
C THR A 124 -15.87 -8.72 9.67
N GLY A 125 -14.66 -8.57 10.21
CA GLY A 125 -14.05 -9.51 11.18
C GLY A 125 -13.08 -10.52 10.55
N GLU A 126 -13.17 -10.73 9.24
CA GLU A 126 -12.35 -11.69 8.47
C GLU A 126 -11.87 -11.16 7.10
N GLY A 127 -12.26 -9.92 6.76
CA GLY A 127 -12.03 -9.32 5.47
C GLY A 127 -12.75 -7.99 5.29
N PHE A 128 -12.87 -7.55 4.06
CA PHE A 128 -13.51 -6.30 3.69
C PHE A 128 -14.61 -6.51 2.66
N VAL A 129 -15.74 -5.85 2.87
CA VAL A 129 -16.80 -5.70 1.86
C VAL A 129 -16.97 -4.22 1.54
N GLY A 130 -17.52 -3.93 0.36
CA GLY A 130 -17.90 -2.57 0.03
C GLY A 130 -18.01 -2.36 -1.47
N ARG A 131 -17.45 -1.25 -1.96
CA ARG A 131 -17.53 -0.90 -3.38
C ARG A 131 -16.29 -0.17 -3.87
N LEU A 132 -15.98 -0.41 -5.13
CA LEU A 132 -15.12 0.46 -5.94
C LEU A 132 -16.01 1.49 -6.64
N THR A 133 -15.59 2.75 -6.67
CA THR A 133 -16.24 3.83 -7.41
C THR A 133 -15.25 4.44 -8.39
N ASP A 134 -15.62 4.49 -9.66
CA ASP A 134 -14.90 5.15 -10.74
C ASP A 134 -15.67 6.43 -11.11
N GLU A 135 -15.24 7.57 -10.59
CA GLU A 135 -15.94 8.85 -10.75
C GLU A 135 -15.96 9.30 -12.21
N GLY A 136 -14.85 9.11 -12.92
CA GLY A 136 -14.75 9.49 -14.33
C GLY A 136 -15.66 8.68 -15.25
N LYS A 137 -16.04 7.46 -14.84
CA LYS A 137 -17.01 6.63 -15.58
C LYS A 137 -18.42 6.64 -14.99
N ASN A 138 -18.63 7.30 -13.85
CA ASN A 138 -19.85 7.22 -13.05
C ASN A 138 -20.31 5.76 -12.81
N LYS A 139 -19.35 4.88 -12.45
CA LYS A 139 -19.61 3.46 -12.20
C LYS A 139 -19.26 3.07 -10.78
N SER A 140 -20.00 2.11 -10.24
CA SER A 140 -19.69 1.49 -8.96
C SER A 140 -19.81 -0.02 -9.06
N TYR A 141 -18.88 -0.72 -8.41
CA TYR A 141 -18.81 -2.18 -8.42
C TYR A 141 -18.69 -2.68 -6.99
N ALA A 142 -19.46 -3.70 -6.64
CA ALA A 142 -19.28 -4.37 -5.37
C ALA A 142 -17.88 -5.01 -5.28
N LEU A 143 -17.34 -5.04 -4.07
CA LEU A 143 -16.16 -5.81 -3.73
C LEU A 143 -16.40 -6.61 -2.47
N ALA A 144 -15.81 -7.80 -2.44
CA ALA A 144 -15.73 -8.66 -1.27
C ALA A 144 -14.35 -9.31 -1.27
N LEU A 145 -13.63 -9.16 -0.16
CA LEU A 145 -12.23 -9.52 0.01
C LEU A 145 -12.07 -10.26 1.33
N HIS A 146 -11.39 -11.40 1.32
CA HIS A 146 -11.16 -12.23 2.50
C HIS A 146 -9.66 -12.40 2.74
N GLU A 147 -9.24 -12.39 4.01
CA GLU A 147 -7.84 -12.62 4.37
C GLU A 147 -7.43 -14.07 4.06
N THR A 148 -6.47 -14.25 3.15
CA THR A 148 -6.03 -15.57 2.68
C THR A 148 -4.52 -15.65 2.46
N TYR A 149 -3.95 -16.77 2.90
CA TYR A 149 -2.53 -17.08 2.80
C TYR A 149 -2.34 -18.47 2.18
N PRO A 150 -2.37 -18.60 0.84
CA PRO A 150 -2.19 -19.89 0.16
C PRO A 150 -0.77 -20.44 0.39
N PRO A 151 -0.55 -21.76 0.22
CA PRO A 151 0.78 -22.36 0.33
C PRO A 151 1.82 -21.60 -0.51
N GLY A 152 2.92 -21.21 0.12
CA GLY A 152 3.93 -20.37 -0.53
C GLY A 152 3.86 -18.89 -0.20
N SER A 153 2.77 -18.41 0.40
CA SER A 153 2.72 -17.06 0.98
C SER A 153 3.34 -17.03 2.39
N ALA A 154 3.66 -15.83 2.87
CA ALA A 154 4.14 -15.57 4.22
C ALA A 154 3.20 -14.60 4.95
N ARG A 155 3.01 -14.80 6.25
CA ARG A 155 2.34 -13.82 7.12
C ARG A 155 3.37 -12.82 7.61
N PHE A 156 3.01 -11.54 7.62
CA PHE A 156 3.88 -10.47 8.09
C PHE A 156 3.24 -9.72 9.26
N THR A 157 4.12 -9.17 10.08
CA THR A 157 3.85 -8.09 11.01
C THR A 157 4.54 -6.84 10.49
N GLN A 158 4.10 -5.68 10.95
CA GLN A 158 4.73 -4.41 10.62
C GLN A 158 4.81 -3.51 11.84
N GLY A 159 5.53 -2.42 11.69
CA GLY A 159 5.58 -1.37 12.70
C GLY A 159 5.97 -0.04 12.08
N PHE A 160 5.65 1.02 12.82
CA PHE A 160 6.05 2.38 12.52
C PHE A 160 6.95 2.89 13.64
N TYR A 161 8.02 3.57 13.26
CA TYR A 161 8.88 4.29 14.19
C TYR A 161 9.06 5.72 13.71
N HIS A 162 8.81 6.67 14.60
CA HIS A 162 9.08 8.08 14.37
C HIS A 162 9.84 8.66 15.54
N LYS A 163 10.89 9.42 15.24
CA LYS A 163 11.63 10.22 16.21
C LYS A 163 11.93 11.59 15.61
N SER A 164 11.84 12.62 16.43
CA SER A 164 12.27 13.96 16.08
C SER A 164 13.22 14.53 17.14
N ALA A 165 14.06 15.48 16.74
CA ALA A 165 14.95 16.20 17.64
C ALA A 165 15.22 17.62 17.15
N LYS A 166 15.72 18.48 18.05
CA LYS A 166 16.19 19.84 17.78
C LYS A 166 17.61 20.02 18.32
N ARG A 167 18.35 21.01 17.79
CA ARG A 167 19.59 21.48 18.44
C ARG A 167 19.21 22.26 19.71
N LYS A 168 19.96 22.10 20.80
CA LYS A 168 19.67 22.72 22.12
C LYS A 168 20.00 24.22 22.23
N LYS A 169 20.47 24.89 21.17
CA LYS A 169 20.84 26.32 21.23
C LYS A 169 19.59 27.21 21.13
N GLN A 170 19.56 28.27 21.95
CA GLN A 170 18.41 29.13 22.24
C GLN A 170 17.81 29.86 21.01
N ASP A 171 18.58 30.02 19.92
CA ASP A 171 18.16 30.79 18.74
C ASP A 171 17.67 29.92 17.54
N GLN A 172 17.58 28.60 17.70
CA GLN A 172 17.21 27.66 16.62
C GLN A 172 15.89 26.92 16.88
N GLU A 173 14.94 27.54 17.60
CA GLU A 173 13.76 26.83 18.12
C GLU A 173 12.85 26.20 17.06
N ASN A 174 12.96 26.59 15.78
CA ASN A 174 12.01 26.16 14.75
C ASN A 174 12.48 24.98 13.89
N LEU A 175 13.79 24.78 13.69
CA LEU A 175 14.29 23.72 12.80
C LEU A 175 14.38 22.37 13.53
N LYS A 176 13.70 21.35 12.99
CA LYS A 176 13.72 19.99 13.52
C LYS A 176 14.38 19.04 12.54
N VAL A 177 14.91 17.94 13.09
CA VAL A 177 15.26 16.75 12.32
C VAL A 177 14.26 15.64 12.61
N GLU A 178 13.94 14.83 11.62
CA GLU A 178 12.97 13.75 11.72
C GLU A 178 13.52 12.45 11.14
N PHE A 179 13.26 11.34 11.82
CA PHE A 179 13.52 10.01 11.32
C PHE A 179 12.22 9.21 11.37
N GLN A 180 11.82 8.65 10.24
CA GLN A 180 10.65 7.79 10.13
C GLN A 180 10.98 6.46 9.45
N SER A 181 10.41 5.37 9.97
CA SER A 181 10.54 4.07 9.34
C SER A 181 9.28 3.23 9.50
N GLN A 182 8.69 2.87 8.37
CA GLN A 182 7.66 1.85 8.24
C GLN A 182 8.35 0.56 7.80
N TYR A 183 8.34 -0.46 8.67
CA TYR A 183 9.06 -1.72 8.46
C TYR A 183 8.13 -2.92 8.55
N VAL A 184 8.43 -3.96 7.79
CA VAL A 184 7.68 -5.22 7.76
C VAL A 184 8.62 -6.39 8.03
N PHE A 185 8.11 -7.43 8.68
CA PHE A 185 8.87 -8.64 8.99
C PHE A 185 7.96 -9.86 9.12
N PRO A 186 8.47 -11.09 8.90
CA PRO A 186 7.64 -12.29 8.98
C PRO A 186 7.10 -12.51 10.39
N LYS A 187 5.82 -12.91 10.50
CA LYS A 187 5.16 -13.17 11.78
C LYS A 187 5.68 -14.44 12.47
N ASP A 188 6.03 -15.45 11.67
CA ASP A 188 6.70 -16.67 12.11
C ASP A 188 8.13 -16.67 11.55
N LEU A 189 9.12 -16.93 12.39
CA LEU A 189 10.55 -16.91 12.05
C LEU A 189 11.11 -18.31 11.76
N SER A 190 10.26 -19.34 11.72
CA SER A 190 10.68 -20.72 11.45
C SER A 190 11.03 -20.95 9.97
N GLY A 191 11.90 -21.93 9.71
CA GLY A 191 12.25 -22.40 8.37
C GLY A 191 12.69 -21.27 7.43
N ARG A 192 12.04 -21.19 6.25
CA ARG A 192 12.35 -20.17 5.23
C ARG A 192 12.04 -18.73 5.66
N ASN A 193 11.17 -18.54 6.64
CA ASN A 193 10.85 -17.19 7.10
C ASN A 193 11.95 -16.62 8.01
N GLY A 194 12.74 -17.47 8.68
CA GLY A 194 13.93 -17.04 9.42
C GLY A 194 15.01 -16.47 8.48
N TRP A 195 15.18 -17.08 7.30
CA TRP A 195 16.01 -16.50 6.24
C TRP A 195 15.47 -15.14 5.76
N LEU A 196 14.16 -15.05 5.51
CA LEU A 196 13.50 -13.82 5.08
C LEU A 196 13.68 -12.69 6.12
N ASP A 197 13.51 -12.99 7.40
CA ASP A 197 13.77 -12.06 8.50
C ASP A 197 15.22 -11.56 8.49
N GLY A 198 16.19 -12.48 8.42
CA GLY A 198 17.60 -12.13 8.35
C GLY A 198 17.94 -11.25 7.14
N MET A 199 17.38 -11.55 5.97
CA MET A 199 17.56 -10.75 4.75
C MET A 199 16.97 -9.33 4.92
N LEU A 200 15.74 -9.23 5.42
CA LEU A 200 15.08 -7.92 5.64
C LEU A 200 15.82 -7.07 6.68
N ARG A 201 16.43 -7.71 7.70
CA ARG A 201 17.26 -7.02 8.68
C ARG A 201 18.54 -6.47 8.07
N ASP A 202 19.26 -7.28 7.30
CA ASP A 202 20.52 -6.87 6.67
C ASP A 202 20.30 -5.68 5.74
N ILE A 203 19.29 -5.78 4.87
CA ILE A 203 18.95 -4.73 3.90
C ILE A 203 18.49 -3.44 4.61
N GLN A 204 17.93 -3.53 5.80
CA GLN A 204 17.50 -2.38 6.61
C GLN A 204 18.57 -1.91 7.61
N GLY A 205 19.73 -2.57 7.69
CA GLY A 205 20.77 -2.25 8.69
C GLY A 205 20.30 -2.44 10.13
N ILE A 206 19.45 -3.44 10.35
CA ILE A 206 18.89 -3.79 11.66
C ILE A 206 19.72 -4.90 12.29
N ASP A 207 20.12 -4.68 13.54
CA ASP A 207 20.87 -5.64 14.34
C ASP A 207 20.05 -6.92 14.54
N ARG A 208 20.59 -8.07 14.12
CA ARG A 208 19.92 -9.38 14.20
C ARG A 208 19.72 -9.86 15.64
N ASN A 209 20.49 -9.33 16.58
CA ASN A 209 20.40 -9.71 17.99
C ASN A 209 19.35 -8.90 18.76
N LEU A 210 18.70 -7.91 18.11
CA LEU A 210 17.69 -7.07 18.73
C LEU A 210 16.29 -7.42 18.23
N PRO A 211 15.26 -7.29 19.09
CA PRO A 211 13.88 -7.19 18.62
C PRO A 211 13.76 -6.09 17.54
N TRP A 212 12.88 -6.27 16.56
CA TRP A 212 12.73 -5.33 15.44
C TRP A 212 12.56 -3.88 15.89
N ALA A 213 11.62 -3.62 16.80
CA ALA A 213 11.35 -2.28 17.33
C ALA A 213 12.61 -1.66 17.97
N SER A 214 13.35 -2.42 18.79
CA SER A 214 14.59 -1.95 19.42
C SER A 214 15.71 -1.71 18.40
N GLY A 215 15.83 -2.57 17.40
CA GLY A 215 16.82 -2.42 16.33
C GLY A 215 16.55 -1.20 15.45
N VAL A 216 15.29 -0.95 15.10
CA VAL A 216 14.84 0.24 14.37
C VAL A 216 15.06 1.50 15.20
N ALA A 217 14.74 1.48 16.50
CA ALA A 217 15.00 2.60 17.40
C ALA A 217 16.51 2.93 17.49
N LYS A 218 17.37 1.92 17.64
CA LYS A 218 18.84 2.08 17.64
C LYS A 218 19.35 2.66 16.32
N ARG A 219 18.73 2.32 15.18
CA ARG A 219 19.04 2.95 13.89
C ARG A 219 18.57 4.40 13.86
N GLY A 220 17.34 4.68 14.30
CA GLY A 220 16.81 6.04 14.41
C GLY A 220 17.70 6.96 15.26
N ASP A 221 18.24 6.46 16.37
CA ASP A 221 19.20 7.21 17.19
C ASP A 221 20.48 7.61 16.43
N ARG A 222 21.00 6.73 15.56
CA ARG A 222 22.15 7.04 14.72
C ARG A 222 21.80 8.08 13.66
N ASN A 223 20.66 7.91 12.99
CA ASN A 223 20.24 8.80 11.91
C ASN A 223 19.88 10.20 12.44
N ILE A 224 19.22 10.30 13.60
CA ILE A 224 18.95 11.60 14.26
C ILE A 224 20.26 12.34 14.56
N LYS A 225 21.27 11.65 15.10
CA LYS A 225 22.60 12.26 15.34
C LYS A 225 23.24 12.75 14.04
N MET A 226 23.15 11.95 12.98
CA MET A 226 23.65 12.32 11.65
C MET A 226 22.92 13.55 11.10
N LEU A 227 21.58 13.58 11.13
CA LEU A 227 20.80 14.71 10.65
C LEU A 227 21.11 16.00 11.44
N LEU A 228 21.26 15.92 12.75
CA LEU A 228 21.64 17.07 13.59
C LEU A 228 23.01 17.65 13.21
N SER A 229 23.92 16.82 12.69
CA SER A 229 25.25 17.23 12.24
C SER A 229 25.22 17.98 10.90
N TYR A 230 24.18 17.77 10.07
CA TYR A 230 23.99 18.48 8.81
C TYR A 230 23.32 19.84 8.96
N LEU A 231 22.67 20.11 10.11
CA LEU A 231 22.03 21.40 10.34
C LEU A 231 23.06 22.54 10.29
N PRO A 232 22.80 23.64 9.57
CA PRO A 232 23.71 24.78 9.50
C PRO A 232 23.94 25.42 10.89
N GLU A 233 25.09 26.08 11.07
CA GLU A 233 25.39 26.81 12.30
C GLU A 233 24.48 28.03 12.47
N ASP A 234 24.27 28.77 11.39
CA ASP A 234 23.35 29.90 11.30
C ASP A 234 22.33 29.65 10.16
N PRO A 235 21.13 29.15 10.48
CA PRO A 235 20.04 29.00 9.53
C PRO A 235 19.38 30.35 9.19
N LEU A 236 19.96 31.50 9.46
CA LEU A 236 19.43 32.79 9.01
C LEU A 236 20.49 33.60 8.25
N ALA A 237 21.71 33.06 8.10
CA ALA A 237 22.84 33.73 7.46
C ALA A 237 22.59 34.11 5.99
N ASP A 238 21.73 33.39 5.29
CA ASP A 238 21.36 33.69 3.89
C ASP A 238 20.06 34.50 3.75
N GLY A 239 19.46 34.92 4.86
CA GLY A 239 18.19 35.66 4.88
C GLY A 239 16.96 34.85 4.46
N SER A 240 17.08 33.52 4.30
CA SER A 240 15.93 32.68 4.00
C SER A 240 15.07 32.46 5.25
N VAL A 241 13.77 32.65 5.09
CA VAL A 241 12.80 32.67 6.20
C VAL A 241 12.05 31.34 6.37
N ASN A 242 12.28 30.38 5.48
CA ASN A 242 11.55 29.12 5.39
C ASN A 242 12.51 27.93 5.20
N TYR A 243 12.89 27.27 6.30
CA TYR A 243 13.57 25.99 6.25
C TYR A 243 12.58 24.86 6.41
N SER A 244 12.66 23.86 5.52
CA SER A 244 12.00 22.58 5.73
C SER A 244 12.78 21.78 6.77
N ASN A 245 12.08 20.99 7.60
CA ASN A 245 12.73 20.07 8.53
C ASN A 245 13.63 19.09 7.76
N TYR A 246 14.80 18.80 8.30
CA TYR A 246 15.67 17.77 7.73
C TYR A 246 15.07 16.41 8.10
N PHE A 247 15.08 15.46 7.19
CA PHE A 247 14.49 14.16 7.46
C PHE A 247 15.18 13.00 6.77
N ASP A 248 14.94 11.82 7.32
CA ASP A 248 15.26 10.52 6.73
C ASP A 248 14.06 9.59 6.96
N MET A 249 13.42 9.18 5.86
CA MET A 249 12.20 8.42 5.84
C MET A 249 12.39 7.14 5.04
N SER A 250 11.86 6.03 5.54
CA SER A 250 11.84 4.76 4.83
C SER A 250 10.49 4.06 4.94
N LYS A 251 10.02 3.49 3.83
CA LYS A 251 8.77 2.73 3.75
C LYS A 251 9.01 1.39 3.04
N ASN A 252 8.54 0.31 3.64
CA ASN A 252 8.61 -1.04 3.07
C ASN A 252 7.18 -1.53 2.78
N THR A 253 6.88 -1.82 1.52
CA THR A 253 5.54 -2.25 1.06
C THR A 253 5.63 -3.60 0.36
N ILE A 254 4.77 -4.54 0.71
CA ILE A 254 4.70 -5.85 0.05
C ILE A 254 3.84 -5.70 -1.20
N LEU A 255 4.42 -5.99 -2.37
CA LEU A 255 3.75 -5.90 -3.67
C LEU A 255 3.26 -7.25 -4.20
N TYR A 256 3.87 -8.35 -3.75
CA TYR A 256 3.52 -9.71 -4.17
C TYR A 256 3.92 -10.69 -3.07
N ASN A 257 3.05 -11.66 -2.77
CA ASN A 257 3.27 -12.62 -1.68
C ASN A 257 2.59 -13.95 -2.00
N GLU A 258 3.10 -14.64 -3.00
CA GLU A 258 2.53 -15.87 -3.52
C GLU A 258 3.59 -16.77 -4.13
N ARG A 259 3.30 -18.07 -4.26
CA ARG A 259 4.15 -19.02 -5.01
C ARG A 259 5.59 -19.06 -4.49
N SER A 260 5.76 -18.81 -3.20
CA SER A 260 7.05 -18.69 -2.53
C SER A 260 7.95 -17.58 -3.09
N PHE A 261 7.33 -16.53 -3.63
CA PHE A 261 7.95 -15.26 -3.94
C PHE A 261 7.37 -14.17 -3.05
N VAL A 262 8.24 -13.31 -2.55
CA VAL A 262 7.87 -12.05 -1.90
C VAL A 262 8.52 -10.93 -2.70
N VAL A 263 7.71 -10.01 -3.22
CA VAL A 263 8.21 -8.78 -3.83
C VAL A 263 7.94 -7.65 -2.87
N LEU A 264 8.99 -6.89 -2.52
CA LEU A 264 8.93 -5.76 -1.62
C LEU A 264 9.42 -4.50 -2.34
N GLU A 265 8.69 -3.41 -2.23
CA GLU A 265 9.17 -2.07 -2.58
C GLU A 265 9.75 -1.42 -1.32
N ARG A 266 10.95 -0.86 -1.45
CA ARG A 266 11.60 -0.06 -0.42
C ARG A 266 11.75 1.35 -0.91
N GLN A 267 10.99 2.25 -0.32
CA GLN A 267 11.07 3.66 -0.61
C GLN A 267 11.92 4.35 0.44
N PHE A 268 12.75 5.26 -0.01
CA PHE A 268 13.55 6.13 0.83
C PHE A 268 13.35 7.56 0.40
N SER A 269 13.31 8.46 1.37
CA SER A 269 13.35 9.90 1.12
C SER A 269 14.18 10.57 2.19
N THR A 270 15.13 11.39 1.77
CA THR A 270 16.02 12.13 2.67
C THR A 270 16.07 13.59 2.26
N TYR A 271 16.04 14.49 3.22
CA TYR A 271 16.26 15.91 3.01
C TYR A 271 17.23 16.45 4.04
N VAL A 272 18.33 17.03 3.58
CA VAL A 272 19.37 17.64 4.42
C VAL A 272 19.71 19.05 3.93
N GLY A 273 18.69 19.76 3.44
CA GLY A 273 18.84 21.06 2.77
C GLY A 273 18.91 20.95 1.24
N GLY A 274 18.90 22.11 0.57
CA GLY A 274 18.81 22.20 -0.90
C GLY A 274 17.38 22.40 -1.40
N ALA A 275 17.19 22.30 -2.72
CA ALA A 275 15.93 22.67 -3.38
C ALA A 275 14.78 21.67 -3.15
N HIS A 276 15.08 20.38 -3.01
CA HIS A 276 14.08 19.32 -2.83
C HIS A 276 14.69 18.09 -2.14
N PRO A 277 13.86 17.17 -1.60
CA PRO A 277 14.33 15.88 -1.09
C PRO A 277 14.98 15.01 -2.16
N HIS A 278 15.82 14.08 -1.73
CA HIS A 278 16.30 12.97 -2.54
C HIS A 278 15.47 11.73 -2.19
N SER A 279 14.81 11.15 -3.20
CA SER A 279 13.98 9.95 -3.03
C SER A 279 14.39 8.85 -3.99
N SER A 280 14.24 7.61 -3.56
CA SER A 280 14.46 6.42 -4.40
C SER A 280 13.57 5.26 -3.97
N SER A 281 13.24 4.40 -4.94
CA SER A 281 12.54 3.15 -4.73
C SER A 281 13.41 1.97 -5.20
N THR A 282 13.61 0.99 -4.33
CA THR A 282 14.33 -0.25 -4.61
C THR A 282 13.39 -1.44 -4.54
N MET A 283 13.38 -2.24 -5.59
CA MET A 283 12.56 -3.43 -5.72
C MET A 283 13.34 -4.67 -5.27
N LEU A 284 12.81 -5.41 -4.30
CA LEU A 284 13.37 -6.66 -3.83
C LEU A 284 12.50 -7.83 -4.27
N CYS A 285 13.00 -8.65 -5.18
CA CYS A 285 12.38 -9.90 -5.57
C CYS A 285 12.99 -11.06 -4.78
N LEU A 286 12.30 -11.54 -3.75
CA LEU A 286 12.80 -12.57 -2.84
C LEU A 286 12.18 -13.93 -3.17
N ASP A 287 13.01 -14.95 -3.30
CA ASP A 287 12.57 -16.32 -3.50
C ASP A 287 12.72 -17.13 -2.20
N LEU A 288 11.59 -17.45 -1.58
CA LEU A 288 11.56 -18.18 -0.30
C LEU A 288 11.93 -19.66 -0.44
N LEU A 289 11.87 -20.25 -1.64
CA LEU A 289 12.30 -21.64 -1.85
C LEU A 289 13.82 -21.74 -1.96
N SER A 290 14.44 -20.84 -2.74
CA SER A 290 15.90 -20.85 -2.90
C SER A 290 16.63 -19.93 -1.92
N GLN A 291 15.90 -19.28 -1.01
CA GLN A 291 16.42 -18.43 0.05
C GLN A 291 17.45 -17.41 -0.46
N ARG A 292 17.06 -16.67 -1.51
CA ARG A 292 17.89 -15.60 -2.07
C ARG A 292 17.06 -14.51 -2.72
N GLN A 293 17.68 -13.35 -2.90
CA GLN A 293 17.18 -12.33 -3.80
C GLN A 293 17.43 -12.77 -5.26
N LEU A 294 16.41 -12.67 -6.09
CA LEU A 294 16.48 -12.91 -7.52
C LEU A 294 17.21 -11.76 -8.21
N ARG A 295 18.04 -12.11 -9.19
CA ARG A 295 18.59 -11.19 -10.18
C ARG A 295 17.76 -11.28 -11.45
N LEU A 296 17.84 -10.28 -12.33
CA LEU A 296 17.07 -10.29 -13.58
C LEU A 296 17.40 -11.52 -14.43
N SER A 297 18.67 -11.93 -14.42
CA SER A 297 19.17 -13.11 -15.11
C SER A 297 18.62 -14.43 -14.55
N ASP A 298 17.97 -14.46 -13.38
CA ASP A 298 17.26 -15.65 -12.89
C ASP A 298 15.87 -15.82 -13.52
N ILE A 299 15.33 -14.75 -14.09
CA ILE A 299 13.96 -14.66 -14.61
C ILE A 299 13.97 -14.67 -16.13
N ILE A 300 14.87 -13.89 -16.73
CA ILE A 300 14.98 -13.68 -18.17
C ILE A 300 16.34 -14.16 -18.70
N THR A 301 16.32 -14.76 -19.88
CA THR A 301 17.52 -14.96 -20.71
C THR A 301 17.87 -13.63 -21.40
N PRO A 302 19.10 -13.09 -21.24
CA PRO A 302 19.51 -11.85 -21.88
C PRO A 302 19.27 -11.88 -23.39
N ASP A 303 18.57 -10.88 -23.91
CA ASP A 303 18.27 -10.76 -25.33
C ASP A 303 18.12 -9.28 -25.72
N ALA A 304 18.79 -8.87 -26.80
CA ALA A 304 18.76 -7.49 -27.28
C ALA A 304 17.34 -7.00 -27.67
N ARG A 305 16.42 -7.92 -27.97
CA ARG A 305 15.02 -7.60 -28.29
C ARG A 305 14.22 -7.14 -27.08
N LEU A 306 14.67 -7.41 -25.86
CA LEU A 306 13.97 -6.97 -24.64
C LEU A 306 13.87 -5.45 -24.59
N SER A 307 14.92 -4.73 -24.96
CA SER A 307 14.92 -3.26 -24.98
C SER A 307 13.91 -2.69 -25.98
N SER A 308 13.69 -3.36 -27.12
CA SER A 308 12.65 -2.95 -28.08
C SER A 308 11.24 -3.20 -27.55
N ILE A 309 11.01 -4.30 -26.82
CA ILE A 309 9.71 -4.59 -26.20
C ILE A 309 9.42 -3.61 -25.05
N LEU A 310 10.43 -3.34 -24.24
CA LEU A 310 10.40 -2.34 -23.18
C LEU A 310 10.07 -0.96 -23.74
N GLU A 311 10.74 -0.53 -24.81
CA GLU A 311 10.44 0.73 -25.48
C GLU A 311 9.00 0.77 -26.01
N ALA A 312 8.51 -0.31 -26.62
CA ALA A 312 7.14 -0.37 -27.10
C ALA A 312 6.13 -0.21 -25.96
N CYS A 313 6.37 -0.84 -24.80
CA CYS A 313 5.52 -0.69 -23.61
C CYS A 313 5.64 0.72 -23.01
N PHE A 314 6.84 1.28 -22.94
CA PHE A 314 7.06 2.67 -22.49
C PHE A 314 6.26 3.65 -23.34
N ARG A 315 6.33 3.52 -24.68
CA ARG A 315 5.58 4.39 -25.59
C ARG A 315 4.08 4.31 -25.38
N GLU A 316 3.56 3.10 -25.19
CA GLU A 316 2.15 2.83 -24.90
C GLU A 316 1.73 3.47 -23.57
N GLN A 317 2.52 3.29 -22.51
CA GLN A 317 2.24 3.80 -21.16
C GLN A 317 2.29 5.33 -21.07
N TYR A 318 3.30 5.95 -21.70
CA TYR A 318 3.59 7.38 -21.58
C TYR A 318 3.10 8.20 -22.80
N GLY A 319 2.19 7.64 -23.61
CA GLY A 319 1.50 8.38 -24.67
C GLY A 319 2.38 8.84 -25.84
N LEU A 320 3.48 8.13 -26.13
CA LEU A 320 4.33 8.44 -27.28
C LEU A 320 3.89 7.67 -28.52
N LYS A 321 3.63 8.40 -29.61
CA LYS A 321 3.30 7.82 -30.93
C LYS A 321 4.51 7.09 -31.51
N LYS A 322 4.24 6.15 -32.43
CA LYS A 322 5.28 5.48 -33.23
C LYS A 322 6.19 6.51 -33.91
N GLY A 323 7.50 6.36 -33.78
CA GLY A 323 8.50 7.25 -34.39
C GLY A 323 8.78 8.54 -33.63
N GLN A 324 8.00 8.91 -32.61
CA GLN A 324 8.36 10.05 -31.76
C GLN A 324 9.67 9.77 -30.99
N SER A 325 10.52 10.76 -30.81
CA SER A 325 11.73 10.58 -30.00
C SER A 325 11.35 10.28 -28.55
N LEU A 326 12.02 9.30 -27.93
CA LEU A 326 11.92 9.10 -26.48
C LEU A 326 12.44 10.31 -25.71
N THR A 327 13.29 11.14 -26.33
CA THR A 327 13.87 12.34 -25.70
C THR A 327 12.86 13.44 -25.38
N LYS A 328 11.58 13.24 -25.75
CA LYS A 328 10.48 14.08 -25.26
C LYS A 328 10.26 13.91 -23.75
N ILE A 329 10.64 12.77 -23.19
CA ILE A 329 10.51 12.43 -21.76
C ILE A 329 11.87 12.04 -21.18
N LEU A 330 12.64 11.23 -21.91
CA LEU A 330 13.91 10.67 -21.45
C LEU A 330 15.12 11.55 -21.81
N PHE A 331 16.26 11.33 -21.17
CA PHE A 331 17.54 11.93 -21.59
C PHE A 331 18.14 11.27 -22.83
N LYS A 332 17.75 10.03 -23.12
CA LYS A 332 18.34 9.19 -24.17
C LYS A 332 17.31 8.76 -25.20
N THR A 333 17.78 8.40 -26.38
CA THR A 333 16.95 7.89 -27.49
C THR A 333 16.55 6.42 -27.34
N ARG A 334 17.07 5.73 -26.31
CA ARG A 334 16.79 4.32 -26.01
C ARG A 334 16.59 4.13 -24.52
N ILE A 335 15.66 3.25 -24.16
CA ILE A 335 15.46 2.75 -22.80
C ILE A 335 16.03 1.33 -22.69
N GLN A 336 16.62 1.00 -21.56
CA GLN A 336 17.25 -0.30 -21.31
C GLN A 336 16.71 -0.91 -20.02
N PRO A 337 16.53 -2.24 -19.96
CA PRO A 337 16.29 -2.94 -18.70
C PRO A 337 17.35 -2.59 -17.65
N ASN A 338 16.95 -2.53 -16.37
CA ASN A 338 17.86 -2.36 -15.24
C ASN A 338 17.66 -3.48 -14.20
N ASP A 339 18.46 -3.46 -13.13
CA ASP A 339 18.36 -4.44 -12.04
C ASP A 339 17.28 -4.07 -10.99
N ASN A 340 16.58 -2.95 -11.17
CA ASN A 340 15.50 -2.50 -10.28
C ASN A 340 14.14 -2.97 -10.83
N PHE A 341 13.97 -4.29 -10.89
CA PHE A 341 12.81 -4.93 -11.50
C PHE A 341 11.91 -5.62 -10.46
N PHE A 342 10.67 -5.87 -10.87
CA PHE A 342 9.69 -6.61 -10.07
C PHE A 342 8.64 -7.28 -10.94
N PHE A 343 7.94 -8.28 -10.40
CA PHE A 343 6.99 -9.07 -11.19
C PHE A 343 5.79 -9.50 -10.36
N ASN A 344 4.68 -9.73 -11.05
CA ASN A 344 3.55 -10.51 -10.55
C ASN A 344 3.30 -11.69 -11.52
N ASP A 345 2.15 -12.34 -11.41
CA ASP A 345 1.73 -13.42 -12.31
C ASP A 345 1.31 -12.93 -13.71
N ARG A 346 1.31 -11.62 -13.97
CA ARG A 346 0.86 -11.00 -15.23
C ARG A 346 1.94 -10.31 -16.02
N GLY A 347 3.00 -9.83 -15.38
CA GLY A 347 4.09 -9.13 -16.06
C GLY A 347 5.35 -8.94 -15.22
N LEU A 348 6.38 -8.47 -15.91
CA LEU A 348 7.62 -7.95 -15.34
C LEU A 348 7.63 -6.44 -15.53
N ALA A 349 8.04 -5.70 -14.50
CA ALA A 349 8.20 -4.26 -14.54
C ALA A 349 9.62 -3.84 -14.20
N PHE A 350 10.05 -2.71 -14.76
CA PHE A 350 11.32 -2.05 -14.46
C PHE A 350 11.04 -0.66 -13.88
N ARG A 351 11.61 -0.37 -12.71
CA ARG A 351 11.52 0.91 -12.01
C ARG A 351 12.79 1.72 -12.28
N TYR A 352 12.61 2.96 -12.71
CA TYR A 352 13.69 3.94 -12.88
C TYR A 352 13.45 5.07 -11.89
N ASN A 353 14.45 5.36 -11.07
CA ASN A 353 14.36 6.44 -10.08
C ASN A 353 14.34 7.81 -10.76
N ALA A 354 13.86 8.83 -10.02
CA ALA A 354 13.92 10.21 -10.50
C ALA A 354 15.36 10.58 -10.91
N SER A 355 15.50 11.30 -12.02
CA SER A 355 16.81 11.66 -12.60
C SER A 355 17.66 10.51 -13.16
N GLU A 356 17.22 9.24 -13.09
CA GLU A 356 17.97 8.11 -13.65
C GLU A 356 17.99 8.14 -15.18
N ILE A 357 16.80 8.30 -15.78
CA ILE A 357 16.63 8.31 -17.25
C ILE A 357 15.84 9.50 -17.79
N ALA A 358 15.29 10.35 -16.92
CA ALA A 358 14.43 11.49 -17.25
C ALA A 358 14.60 12.63 -16.22
N PRO A 359 14.21 13.88 -16.53
CA PRO A 359 14.27 14.99 -15.58
C PRO A 359 13.60 14.69 -14.24
N TYR A 360 14.06 15.33 -13.15
CA TYR A 360 13.50 15.10 -11.80
C TYR A 360 11.98 15.31 -11.74
N GLY A 361 11.46 16.29 -12.50
CA GLY A 361 10.03 16.61 -12.55
C GLY A 361 9.14 15.51 -13.15
N GLU A 362 9.71 14.55 -13.88
CA GLU A 362 8.97 13.36 -14.35
C GLU A 362 8.77 12.32 -13.22
N GLY A 363 9.47 12.49 -12.09
CA GLY A 363 9.43 11.55 -10.98
C GLY A 363 10.05 10.19 -11.35
N GLU A 364 9.57 9.16 -10.65
CA GLU A 364 9.95 7.78 -10.96
C GLU A 364 9.15 7.24 -12.15
N LEU A 365 9.82 6.50 -13.04
CA LEU A 365 9.17 5.87 -14.18
C LEU A 365 9.10 4.36 -13.97
N THR A 366 7.98 3.74 -14.33
CA THR A 366 7.81 2.28 -14.27
C THR A 366 7.26 1.77 -15.58
N VAL A 367 7.98 0.82 -16.19
CA VAL A 367 7.55 0.19 -17.44
C VAL A 367 7.13 -1.23 -17.17
N PHE A 368 5.84 -1.52 -17.34
CA PHE A 368 5.27 -2.85 -17.20
C PHE A 368 5.23 -3.58 -18.54
N ILE A 369 5.77 -4.79 -18.55
CA ILE A 369 5.81 -5.68 -19.71
C ILE A 369 4.94 -6.90 -19.40
N PRO A 370 3.79 -7.07 -20.08
CA PRO A 370 2.99 -8.28 -19.97
C PRO A 370 3.81 -9.53 -20.30
N LEU A 371 3.65 -10.62 -19.53
CA LEU A 371 4.40 -11.86 -19.76
C LEU A 371 4.16 -12.43 -21.16
N SER A 372 2.98 -12.19 -21.75
CA SER A 372 2.67 -12.58 -23.14
C SER A 372 3.59 -11.95 -24.18
N LYS A 373 4.13 -10.73 -23.93
CA LYS A 373 5.09 -10.07 -24.83
C LYS A 373 6.51 -10.65 -24.68
N ILE A 374 6.82 -11.31 -23.56
CA ILE A 374 8.18 -11.78 -23.23
C ILE A 374 8.31 -13.27 -22.91
N SER A 375 7.26 -14.06 -23.12
CA SER A 375 7.20 -15.48 -22.73
C SER A 375 8.37 -16.32 -23.24
N ARG A 376 8.86 -16.02 -24.45
CA ARG A 376 10.02 -16.68 -25.09
C ARG A 376 11.35 -16.39 -24.39
N PHE A 377 11.47 -15.27 -23.68
CA PHE A 377 12.69 -14.87 -22.97
C PHE A 377 12.68 -15.32 -21.51
N LEU A 378 11.51 -15.64 -20.95
CA LEU A 378 11.38 -16.10 -19.58
C LEU A 378 11.96 -17.51 -19.42
N LYS A 379 12.75 -17.71 -18.36
CA LYS A 379 13.34 -19.00 -18.05
C LYS A 379 12.25 -20.02 -17.71
N PRO A 380 12.32 -21.28 -18.22
CA PRO A 380 11.29 -22.29 -17.97
C PRO A 380 11.02 -22.54 -16.49
N LYS A 381 12.06 -22.56 -15.65
CA LYS A 381 11.93 -22.73 -14.20
C LYS A 381 11.10 -21.63 -13.55
N PHE A 382 11.23 -20.39 -14.02
CA PHE A 382 10.46 -19.26 -13.52
C PHE A 382 8.98 -19.36 -13.94
N LEU A 383 8.71 -19.62 -15.22
CA LEU A 383 7.34 -19.81 -15.73
C LEU A 383 6.59 -20.96 -15.05
N SER A 384 7.26 -22.09 -14.84
CA SER A 384 6.69 -23.24 -14.15
C SER A 384 6.22 -22.88 -12.74
N ARG A 385 7.00 -22.06 -12.01
CA ARG A 385 6.64 -21.59 -10.67
C ARG A 385 5.48 -20.60 -10.65
N LEU A 386 5.31 -19.81 -11.71
CA LEU A 386 4.12 -18.97 -11.88
C LEU A 386 2.88 -19.76 -12.29
N SER A 387 3.00 -21.08 -12.52
CA SER A 387 1.95 -21.93 -13.10
C SER A 387 1.43 -21.43 -14.45
N ILE A 388 2.29 -20.76 -15.22
CA ILE A 388 1.98 -20.27 -16.56
C ILE A 388 2.46 -21.30 -17.58
N LYS A 389 1.52 -21.85 -18.36
CA LYS A 389 1.85 -22.72 -19.49
C LYS A 389 2.39 -21.86 -20.64
N ARG A 390 3.45 -22.34 -21.31
CA ARG A 390 4.05 -21.67 -22.47
C ARG A 390 3.16 -21.71 -23.70
#